data_AF-A0A9E5SX81-F1
#
_entry.id   AF-A0A9E5SX81-F1
#
_cell.length_a   1.000
_cell.length_b   1.000
_cell.length_c   1.000
_cell.angle_alpha   90.00
_cell.angle_beta   90.00
_cell.angle_gamma   90.00
#
_symmetry.space_group_name_H-M   'P 1'
#
loop_
_entity.id
_entity.type
_entity.pdbx_description
1 polymer ?
#
loop_
_entity_poly.entity_id
_entity_poly.type
_entity_poly.pdbx_seq_one_letter_code
_entity_poly.pdbx_strand_id
1 'polypeptide(L)'
;MSGEKKEGSSLWRELSGKRTLRELFRAIPEQIPAKAAAALLCVLTALPLLAAVLIPRDEDLSIWCISLHVLIKNVGYLGIIAAAFSALWDKYNRENRAGGFLFKLRQNGLWIFLLAMLFWSVLSTVFSTNPGVSFFGDSYRKDGLVSYFAYAGIFAAAIKLRNRRHIKLILNIFVSSASVLALLGLL
;
A
#
# COMPACT_ATOMS: atom_id res chain seq x y z
N MET A 1 19.78 27.07 5.00
CA MET A 1 18.74 26.10 5.41
C MET A 1 17.49 26.84 5.89
N SER A 2 16.60 27.26 4.99
CA SER A 2 15.27 27.81 5.35
C SER A 2 14.43 27.93 4.09
N GLY A 3 13.68 26.88 3.74
CA GLY A 3 12.88 26.84 2.52
C GLY A 3 11.60 26.01 2.64
N GLU A 4 11.63 24.88 3.36
CA GLU A 4 10.50 23.94 3.38
C GLU A 4 9.38 24.29 4.39
N LYS A 5 9.60 25.16 5.38
CA LYS A 5 8.61 25.42 6.44
C LYS A 5 7.48 26.39 6.05
N LYS A 6 7.60 27.18 4.97
CA LYS A 6 6.57 28.16 4.59
C LYS A 6 5.39 27.53 3.84
N GLU A 7 5.65 26.53 3.01
CA GLU A 7 4.65 25.94 2.09
C GLU A 7 3.58 25.11 2.83
N GLY A 8 3.95 24.42 3.90
CA GLY A 8 2.98 23.68 4.72
C GLY A 8 1.98 24.58 5.45
N SER A 9 2.43 25.75 5.95
CA SER A 9 1.57 26.66 6.73
C SER A 9 0.51 27.37 5.87
N SER A 10 0.77 27.60 4.59
CA SER A 10 -0.20 28.18 3.65
C SER A 10 -1.23 27.14 3.21
N LEU A 11 -0.79 25.92 2.93
CA LEU A 11 -1.67 24.82 2.48
C LEU A 11 -2.69 24.44 3.56
N TRP A 12 -2.28 24.37 4.83
CA TRP A 12 -3.18 24.11 5.96
C TRP A 12 -4.25 25.20 6.13
N ARG A 13 -3.90 26.48 5.97
CA ARG A 13 -4.88 27.58 6.00
C ARG A 13 -5.85 27.49 4.83
N GLU A 14 -5.34 27.17 3.64
CA GLU A 14 -6.13 27.06 2.43
C GLU A 14 -7.13 25.89 2.47
N LEU A 15 -6.74 24.77 3.10
CA LEU A 15 -7.61 23.62 3.36
C LEU A 15 -8.66 23.91 4.44
N SER A 16 -8.27 24.62 5.52
CA SER A 16 -9.17 24.94 6.64
C SER A 16 -10.33 25.86 6.28
N GLY A 17 -10.22 26.60 5.17
CA GLY A 17 -11.26 27.51 4.68
C GLY A 17 -12.28 26.90 3.71
N LYS A 18 -12.10 25.64 3.28
CA LYS A 18 -13.00 25.01 2.30
C LYS A 18 -14.19 24.35 2.99
N ARG A 19 -15.39 24.62 2.47
CA ARG A 19 -16.65 24.16 3.09
C ARG A 19 -17.18 22.84 2.52
N THR A 20 -16.69 22.44 1.35
CA THR A 20 -17.16 21.21 0.67
C THR A 20 -16.01 20.22 0.44
N LEU A 21 -16.31 18.93 0.52
CA LEU A 21 -15.35 17.85 0.19
C LEU A 21 -14.76 18.04 -1.20
N ARG A 22 -15.56 18.54 -2.15
CA ARG A 22 -15.13 18.80 -3.52
C ARG A 22 -14.05 19.88 -3.61
N GLU A 23 -14.19 20.96 -2.84
CA GLU A 23 -13.18 22.04 -2.79
C GLU A 23 -11.90 21.58 -2.10
N LEU A 24 -12.02 20.79 -1.04
CA LEU A 24 -10.88 20.19 -0.34
C LEU A 24 -10.06 19.29 -1.28
N PHE A 25 -10.74 18.40 -1.99
CA PHE A 25 -10.15 17.51 -2.98
C PHE A 25 -9.66 18.22 -4.26
N ARG A 26 -9.93 19.51 -4.44
CA ARG A 26 -9.34 20.32 -5.53
C ARG A 26 -8.09 21.06 -5.12
N ALA A 27 -7.99 21.44 -3.85
CA ALA A 27 -6.87 22.21 -3.32
C ALA A 27 -5.58 21.38 -3.17
N ILE A 28 -5.69 20.07 -3.02
CA ILE A 28 -4.53 19.18 -2.84
C ILE A 28 -3.78 19.02 -4.20
N PRO A 29 -2.43 19.00 -4.19
CA PRO A 29 -1.65 18.80 -5.41
C PRO A 29 -1.80 17.40 -6.02
N GLU A 30 -1.83 17.30 -7.37
CA GLU A 30 -1.91 16.02 -8.10
C GLU A 30 -0.77 15.03 -7.78
N GLN A 31 0.36 15.53 -7.27
CA GLN A 31 1.52 14.71 -6.94
C GLN A 31 1.37 13.94 -5.63
N ILE A 32 0.50 14.40 -4.71
CA ILE A 32 0.34 13.81 -3.37
C ILE A 32 -0.08 12.33 -3.40
N PRO A 33 -1.14 11.91 -4.12
CA PRO A 33 -1.53 10.49 -4.12
C PRO A 33 -0.44 9.57 -4.68
N ALA A 34 0.29 10.01 -5.71
CA ALA A 34 1.40 9.25 -6.27
C ALA A 34 2.62 9.18 -5.35
N LYS A 35 2.93 10.27 -4.63
CA LYS A 35 4.00 10.30 -3.61
C LYS A 35 3.64 9.43 -2.41
N ALA A 36 2.40 9.46 -1.94
CA ALA A 36 1.93 8.62 -0.83
C ALA A 36 2.03 7.12 -1.18
N ALA A 37 1.58 6.73 -2.39
CA ALA A 37 1.73 5.36 -2.87
C ALA A 37 3.21 4.95 -2.98
N ALA A 38 4.07 5.83 -3.49
CA ALA A 38 5.51 5.57 -3.57
C ALA A 38 6.13 5.38 -2.18
N ALA A 39 5.80 6.26 -1.23
CA ALA A 39 6.31 6.19 0.14
C ALA A 39 5.90 4.88 0.83
N LEU A 40 4.65 4.45 0.70
CA LEU A 40 4.18 3.16 1.23
C LEU A 40 4.97 1.98 0.67
N LEU A 41 5.26 1.98 -0.63
CA LEU A 41 6.05 0.91 -1.26
C LEU A 41 7.54 0.97 -0.88
N CYS A 42 8.10 2.17 -0.67
CA CYS A 42 9.44 2.31 -0.09
C CYS A 42 9.50 1.74 1.33
N VAL A 43 8.52 2.05 2.17
CA VAL A 43 8.42 1.47 3.53
C VAL A 43 8.30 -0.04 3.45
N LEU A 44 7.44 -0.57 2.57
CA LEU A 44 7.27 -2.01 2.38
C LEU A 44 8.59 -2.70 2.00
N THR A 45 9.37 -2.10 1.10
CA THR A 45 10.62 -2.69 0.60
C THR A 45 11.79 -2.56 1.58
N ALA A 46 11.77 -1.55 2.46
CA ALA A 46 12.72 -1.41 3.56
C ALA A 46 12.36 -2.26 4.79
N LEU A 47 11.09 -2.67 4.91
CA LEU A 47 10.53 -3.34 6.09
C LEU A 47 11.30 -4.59 6.54
N PRO A 48 11.72 -5.51 5.64
CA PRO A 48 12.45 -6.70 6.06
C PRO A 48 13.80 -6.37 6.68
N LEU A 49 14.48 -5.33 6.17
CA LEU A 49 15.74 -4.86 6.72
C LEU A 49 15.53 -4.18 8.06
N LEU A 50 14.51 -3.33 8.18
CA LEU A 50 14.16 -2.70 9.46
C LEU A 50 13.79 -3.75 10.51
N ALA A 51 13.04 -4.78 10.14
CA ALA A 51 12.69 -5.88 11.01
C ALA A 51 13.93 -6.68 11.44
N ALA A 52 14.90 -6.89 10.56
CA ALA A 52 16.16 -7.56 10.90
C ALA A 52 17.03 -6.78 11.90
N VAL A 53 16.92 -5.45 11.95
CA VAL A 53 17.67 -4.59 12.88
C VAL A 53 16.92 -4.35 14.19
N LEU A 54 15.60 -4.17 14.13
CA LEU A 54 14.78 -3.76 15.27
C LEU A 54 14.30 -4.91 16.14
N ILE A 55 14.17 -6.11 15.57
CA ILE A 55 13.71 -7.29 16.31
C ILE A 55 14.96 -8.01 16.87
N PRO A 56 15.05 -8.22 18.20
CA PRO A 56 16.19 -8.86 18.82
C PRO A 56 16.47 -10.24 18.22
N ARG A 57 17.75 -10.54 17.93
CA ARG A 57 18.20 -11.81 17.33
C ARG A 57 18.01 -13.02 18.26
N ASP A 58 17.78 -12.76 19.55
CA ASP A 58 17.58 -13.77 20.59
C ASP A 58 16.13 -14.29 20.68
N GLU A 59 15.19 -13.65 19.97
CA GLU A 59 13.83 -14.18 19.85
C GLU A 59 13.76 -15.31 18.82
N ASP A 60 12.89 -16.30 19.08
CA ASP A 60 12.63 -17.40 18.14
C ASP A 60 12.34 -16.84 16.73
N LEU A 61 12.95 -17.46 15.71
CA LEU A 61 12.73 -17.14 14.28
C LEU A 61 11.23 -17.09 13.92
N SER A 62 10.42 -17.85 14.63
CA SER A 62 8.97 -17.85 14.51
C SER A 62 8.37 -16.48 14.83
N ILE A 63 8.75 -15.85 15.95
CA ILE A 63 8.29 -14.54 16.44
C ILE A 63 8.67 -13.45 15.44
N TRP A 64 9.91 -13.48 14.95
CA TRP A 64 10.39 -12.56 13.92
C TRP A 64 9.50 -12.57 12.66
N CYS A 65 9.20 -13.78 12.17
CA CYS A 65 8.31 -13.97 11.02
C CYS A 65 6.88 -13.48 11.28
N ILE A 66 6.34 -13.65 12.50
CA ILE A 66 5.01 -13.16 12.86
C ILE A 66 4.98 -11.63 12.81
N SER A 67 5.96 -11.00 13.46
CA SER A 67 6.05 -9.54 13.57
C SER A 67 6.19 -8.89 12.19
N LEU A 68 7.08 -9.42 11.34
CA LEU A 68 7.22 -8.96 9.97
C LEU A 68 5.92 -9.11 9.17
N HIS A 69 5.24 -10.25 9.30
CA HIS A 69 3.97 -10.49 8.63
C HIS A 69 2.87 -9.49 9.07
N VAL A 70 2.78 -9.17 10.36
CA VAL A 70 1.85 -8.15 10.88
C VAL A 70 2.17 -6.76 10.32
N LEU A 71 3.46 -6.38 10.27
CA LEU A 71 3.87 -5.09 9.73
C LEU A 71 3.53 -4.98 8.23
N ILE A 72 3.76 -6.03 7.43
CA ILE A 72 3.37 -6.06 6.01
C ILE A 72 1.86 -5.85 5.87
N LYS A 73 1.03 -6.52 6.69
CA LYS A 73 -0.43 -6.36 6.64
C LYS A 73 -0.86 -4.93 6.95
N ASN A 74 -0.26 -4.30 7.95
CA ASN A 74 -0.54 -2.90 8.30
C ASN A 74 -0.20 -1.94 7.14
N VAL A 75 0.95 -2.13 6.49
CA VAL A 75 1.31 -1.36 5.28
C VAL A 75 0.29 -1.61 4.17
N GLY A 76 -0.19 -2.83 4.01
CA GLY A 76 -1.25 -3.16 3.06
C GLY A 76 -2.58 -2.46 3.34
N TYR A 77 -3.04 -2.42 4.60
CA TYR A 77 -4.26 -1.68 4.95
C TYR A 77 -4.12 -0.17 4.74
N LEU A 78 -2.96 0.41 5.06
CA LEU A 78 -2.65 1.79 4.69
C LEU A 78 -2.69 1.99 3.17
N GLY A 79 -2.25 0.99 2.41
CA GLY A 79 -2.40 0.92 0.95
C GLY A 79 -3.85 0.98 0.48
N ILE A 80 -4.76 0.25 1.14
CA ILE A 80 -6.21 0.31 0.84
C ILE A 80 -6.74 1.72 1.09
N ILE A 81 -6.42 2.32 2.23
CA ILE A 81 -6.84 3.69 2.58
C ILE A 81 -6.30 4.69 1.56
N ALA A 82 -5.02 4.57 1.19
CA ALA A 82 -4.40 5.42 0.17
C ALA A 82 -5.02 5.23 -1.21
N ALA A 83 -5.40 4.01 -1.58
CA ALA A 83 -6.09 3.69 -2.82
C ALA A 83 -7.50 4.27 -2.86
N ALA A 84 -8.26 4.15 -1.76
CA ALA A 84 -9.58 4.76 -1.60
C ALA A 84 -9.51 6.29 -1.69
N PHE A 85 -8.57 6.91 -0.98
CA PHE A 85 -8.29 8.34 -1.08
C PHE A 85 -7.95 8.74 -2.52
N SER A 86 -7.09 7.98 -3.19
CA SER A 86 -6.70 8.23 -4.59
C SER A 86 -7.83 8.00 -5.60
N ALA A 87 -8.83 7.18 -5.27
CA ALA A 87 -10.00 6.97 -6.10
C ALA A 87 -11.00 8.12 -5.94
N LEU A 88 -11.21 8.60 -4.71
CA LEU A 88 -11.99 9.79 -4.41
C LEU A 88 -11.36 11.03 -5.04
N TRP A 89 -10.04 11.17 -4.91
CA TRP A 89 -9.23 12.19 -5.59
C TRP A 89 -9.52 12.24 -7.09
N ASP A 90 -9.35 11.11 -7.77
CA ASP A 90 -9.60 11.00 -9.21
C ASP A 90 -11.04 11.40 -9.55
N LYS A 91 -12.03 11.02 -8.73
CA LYS A 91 -13.45 11.30 -8.98
C LYS A 91 -13.77 12.79 -8.92
N TYR A 92 -13.19 13.54 -7.97
CA TYR A 92 -13.48 14.97 -7.79
C TYR A 92 -12.63 15.90 -8.65
N ASN A 93 -11.40 15.50 -9.01
CA ASN A 93 -10.50 16.31 -9.82
C ASN A 93 -10.58 16.04 -11.32
N ARG A 94 -10.99 14.84 -11.76
CA ARG A 94 -11.14 14.54 -13.19
C ARG A 94 -12.61 14.59 -13.60
N GLU A 95 -13.09 15.81 -13.80
CA GLU A 95 -14.49 16.08 -14.16
C GLU A 95 -14.87 15.60 -15.57
N ASN A 96 -13.90 15.19 -16.43
CA ASN A 96 -14.17 14.99 -17.87
C ASN A 96 -13.48 13.77 -18.57
N ARG A 97 -13.15 12.68 -17.86
CA ARG A 97 -12.82 11.42 -18.57
C ARG A 97 -13.99 10.45 -18.49
N ALA A 98 -14.70 10.32 -19.61
CA ALA A 98 -15.88 9.47 -19.87
C ALA A 98 -15.67 7.95 -19.70
N GLY A 99 -14.67 7.52 -18.93
CA GLY A 99 -14.43 6.13 -18.60
C GLY A 99 -14.70 5.88 -17.12
N GLY A 100 -15.86 5.30 -16.80
CA GLY A 100 -16.17 4.82 -15.45
C GLY A 100 -15.16 3.77 -14.96
N PHE A 101 -15.35 3.26 -13.74
CA PHE A 101 -14.48 2.22 -13.17
C PHE A 101 -14.28 1.01 -14.11
N LEU A 102 -15.35 0.58 -14.79
CA LEU A 102 -15.32 -0.47 -15.82
C LEU A 102 -14.38 -0.19 -17.00
N PHE A 103 -14.27 1.06 -17.44
CA PHE A 103 -13.34 1.45 -18.51
C PHE A 103 -11.89 1.40 -18.04
N LYS A 104 -11.62 1.86 -16.81
CA LYS A 104 -10.29 1.71 -16.17
C LYS A 104 -9.94 0.24 -15.96
N LEU A 105 -10.92 -0.59 -15.60
CA LEU A 105 -10.77 -2.04 -15.42
C LEU A 105 -10.38 -2.72 -16.74
N ARG A 106 -11.04 -2.34 -17.84
CA ARG A 106 -10.77 -2.90 -19.17
C ARG A 106 -9.45 -2.42 -19.77
N GLN A 107 -9.04 -1.17 -19.50
CA GLN A 107 -7.75 -0.64 -19.99
C GLN A 107 -6.54 -1.23 -19.24
N ASN A 108 -6.69 -1.51 -17.95
CA ASN A 108 -5.61 -2.02 -17.12
C ASN A 108 -5.95 -3.45 -16.66
N GLY A 109 -5.54 -4.45 -17.44
CA GLY A 109 -5.77 -5.87 -17.13
C GLY A 109 -5.28 -6.31 -15.74
N LEU A 110 -4.34 -5.57 -15.15
CA LEU A 110 -3.87 -5.79 -13.77
C LEU A 110 -4.99 -5.71 -12.73
N TRP A 111 -5.97 -4.82 -12.90
CA TRP A 111 -7.10 -4.74 -11.96
C TRP A 111 -8.02 -5.96 -12.06
N ILE A 112 -8.11 -6.60 -13.23
CA ILE A 112 -8.90 -7.82 -13.41
C ILE A 112 -8.27 -8.95 -12.59
N PHE A 113 -6.94 -9.10 -12.64
CA PHE A 113 -6.24 -10.09 -11.82
C PHE A 113 -6.42 -9.84 -10.32
N LEU A 114 -6.39 -8.58 -9.89
CA LEU A 114 -6.65 -8.23 -8.49
C LEU A 114 -8.07 -8.64 -8.06
N LEU A 115 -9.08 -8.28 -8.86
CA LEU A 115 -10.47 -8.63 -8.54
C LEU A 115 -10.71 -10.14 -8.60
N ALA A 116 -10.10 -10.84 -9.55
CA ALA A 116 -10.17 -12.29 -9.64
C ALA A 116 -9.57 -12.96 -8.39
N MET A 117 -8.40 -12.49 -7.93
CA MET A 117 -7.77 -12.97 -6.72
C MET A 117 -8.65 -12.74 -5.48
N LEU A 118 -9.21 -11.53 -5.32
CA LEU A 118 -10.10 -11.22 -4.21
C LEU A 118 -11.38 -12.06 -4.27
N PHE A 119 -12.02 -12.15 -5.43
CA PHE A 119 -13.21 -12.97 -5.63
C PHE A 119 -12.96 -14.44 -5.26
N TRP A 120 -11.85 -15.00 -5.74
CA TRP A 120 -11.48 -16.38 -5.44
C TRP A 120 -11.16 -16.58 -3.95
N SER A 121 -10.51 -15.61 -3.31
CA SER A 121 -10.22 -15.67 -1.87
C SER A 121 -11.50 -15.67 -1.03
N VAL A 122 -12.52 -14.90 -1.42
CA VAL A 122 -13.83 -14.87 -0.74
C VAL A 122 -14.54 -16.21 -0.92
N LEU A 123 -14.61 -16.73 -2.15
CA LEU A 123 -15.21 -18.05 -2.42
C LEU A 123 -14.51 -19.14 -1.62
N SER A 124 -13.18 -19.17 -1.64
CA SER A 124 -12.40 -20.14 -0.87
C SER A 124 -12.68 -20.06 0.63
N THR A 125 -13.02 -18.89 1.16
CA THR A 125 -13.33 -18.71 2.58
C THR A 125 -14.74 -19.17 2.91
N VAL A 126 -15.71 -18.85 2.04
CA VAL A 126 -17.13 -19.23 2.21
C VAL A 126 -17.31 -20.75 2.12
N PHE A 127 -16.60 -21.41 1.20
CA PHE A 127 -16.67 -22.86 1.01
C PHE A 127 -15.67 -23.66 1.86
N SER A 128 -15.00 -23.03 2.82
CA SER A 128 -14.02 -23.72 3.66
C SER A 128 -14.69 -24.52 4.79
N THR A 129 -14.09 -25.66 5.12
CA THR A 129 -14.46 -26.48 6.29
C THR A 129 -14.29 -25.74 7.61
N ASN A 130 -13.33 -24.81 7.69
CA ASN A 130 -13.13 -23.95 8.86
C ASN A 130 -13.07 -22.47 8.42
N PRO A 131 -14.23 -21.78 8.39
CA PRO A 131 -14.29 -20.38 7.97
C PRO A 131 -13.49 -19.44 8.87
N GLY A 132 -13.40 -19.73 10.18
CA GLY A 132 -12.65 -18.90 11.12
C GLY A 132 -11.16 -18.84 10.79
N VAL A 133 -10.55 -20.01 10.60
CA VAL A 133 -9.14 -20.13 10.16
C VAL A 133 -8.96 -19.57 8.75
N SER A 134 -9.94 -19.74 7.86
CA SER A 134 -9.83 -19.25 6.48
C SER A 134 -9.93 -17.73 6.40
N PHE A 135 -10.66 -17.10 7.33
CA PHE A 135 -10.82 -15.66 7.39
C PHE A 135 -9.60 -14.96 7.99
N PHE A 136 -9.13 -15.43 9.16
CA PHE A 136 -8.04 -14.79 9.91
C PHE A 136 -6.65 -15.39 9.66
N GLY A 137 -6.59 -16.64 9.21
CA GLY A 137 -5.39 -17.47 9.30
C GLY A 137 -5.29 -18.18 10.66
N ASP A 138 -4.25 -18.99 10.80
CA ASP A 138 -3.81 -19.60 12.06
C ASP A 138 -2.28 -19.47 12.23
N SER A 139 -1.75 -20.07 13.29
CA SER A 139 -0.32 -20.04 13.63
C SER A 139 0.58 -20.67 12.56
N TYR A 140 0.07 -21.65 11.81
CA TYR A 140 0.75 -22.39 10.75
C TYR A 140 0.52 -21.74 9.37
N ARG A 141 -0.74 -21.46 9.04
CA ARG A 141 -1.19 -20.72 7.86
C ARG A 141 -1.52 -19.28 8.24
N LYS A 142 -0.49 -18.43 8.17
CA LYS A 142 -0.58 -16.99 8.49
C LYS A 142 -1.57 -16.21 7.60
N ASP A 143 -1.86 -16.72 6.41
CA ASP A 143 -2.69 -16.06 5.40
C ASP A 143 -4.15 -16.54 5.40
N GLY A 144 -5.04 -15.64 5.81
CA GLY A 144 -6.48 -15.72 5.60
C GLY A 144 -7.01 -14.67 4.62
N LEU A 145 -8.32 -14.61 4.43
CA LEU A 145 -9.01 -13.61 3.61
C LEU A 145 -8.55 -12.17 3.90
N VAL A 146 -8.37 -11.87 5.18
CA VAL A 146 -7.96 -10.56 5.69
C VAL A 146 -6.56 -10.16 5.19
N SER A 147 -5.65 -11.12 4.98
CA SER A 147 -4.34 -10.87 4.37
C SER A 147 -4.44 -10.53 2.89
N TYR A 148 -5.34 -11.18 2.14
CA TYR A 148 -5.54 -10.91 0.72
C TYR A 148 -6.03 -9.48 0.46
N PHE A 149 -6.86 -8.92 1.34
CA PHE A 149 -7.21 -7.50 1.29
C PHE A 149 -6.00 -6.59 1.52
N ALA A 150 -5.11 -6.92 2.46
CA ALA A 150 -3.88 -6.17 2.66
C ALA A 150 -3.00 -6.19 1.39
N TYR A 151 -2.83 -7.35 0.76
CA TYR A 151 -2.12 -7.49 -0.50
C TYR A 151 -2.76 -6.69 -1.64
N ALA A 152 -4.09 -6.63 -1.67
CA ALA A 152 -4.80 -5.79 -2.63
C ALA A 152 -4.49 -4.29 -2.46
N GLY A 153 -4.33 -3.82 -1.22
CA GLY A 153 -3.89 -2.45 -0.94
C GLY A 153 -2.49 -2.14 -1.45
N ILE A 154 -1.53 -3.05 -1.23
CA ILE A 154 -0.15 -2.94 -1.76
C ILE A 154 -0.19 -2.88 -3.29
N PHE A 155 -0.94 -3.78 -3.91
CA PHE A 155 -1.04 -3.88 -5.35
C PHE A 155 -1.73 -2.65 -5.98
N ALA A 156 -2.78 -2.12 -5.34
CA ALA A 156 -3.44 -0.91 -5.75
C ALA A 156 -2.51 0.31 -5.71
N ALA A 157 -1.65 0.41 -4.68
CA ALA A 157 -0.62 1.44 -4.60
C ALA A 157 0.39 1.31 -5.74
N ALA A 158 0.80 0.08 -6.08
CA ALA A 158 1.73 -0.18 -7.19
C ALA A 158 1.14 0.20 -8.57
N ILE A 159 -0.12 -0.15 -8.86
CA ILE A 159 -0.77 0.19 -10.14
C ILE A 159 -0.87 1.70 -10.36
N LYS A 160 -1.06 2.49 -9.29
CA LYS A 160 -1.13 3.95 -9.36
C LYS A 160 0.23 4.59 -9.71
N LEU A 161 1.33 3.87 -9.54
CA LEU A 161 2.66 4.38 -9.77
C LEU A 161 3.00 4.39 -11.27
N ARG A 162 2.98 5.58 -11.87
CA ARG A 162 3.35 5.78 -13.30
C ARG A 162 4.70 6.45 -13.50
N ASN A 163 5.23 7.10 -12.48
CA ASN A 163 6.47 7.87 -12.60
C ASN A 163 7.69 6.94 -12.52
N ARG A 164 8.48 6.86 -13.60
CA ARG A 164 9.71 6.06 -13.65
C ARG A 164 10.71 6.42 -12.55
N ARG A 165 10.74 7.67 -12.09
CA ARG A 165 11.63 8.09 -10.99
C ARG A 165 11.29 7.38 -9.69
N HIS A 166 10.00 7.31 -9.33
CA HIS A 166 9.55 6.61 -8.13
C HIS A 166 9.76 5.10 -8.24
N ILE A 167 9.51 4.51 -9.42
CA ILE A 167 9.75 3.08 -9.66
C ILE A 167 11.23 2.74 -9.45
N LYS A 168 12.14 3.52 -10.05
CA LYS A 168 13.59 3.35 -9.85
C LYS A 168 13.99 3.48 -8.37
N LEU A 169 13.43 4.46 -7.66
CA LEU A 169 13.69 4.65 -6.23
C LEU A 169 13.30 3.40 -5.43
N ILE A 170 12.09 2.88 -5.62
CA ILE A 170 11.59 1.69 -4.90
C ILE A 170 12.45 0.47 -5.22
N LEU A 171 12.80 0.25 -6.50
CA LEU A 171 13.65 -0.86 -6.90
C LEU A 171 15.05 -0.75 -6.29
N ASN A 172 15.63 0.45 -6.26
CA ASN A 172 16.93 0.68 -5.62
C ASN A 172 16.88 0.36 -4.12
N ILE A 173 15.83 0.81 -3.42
CA ILE A 173 15.65 0.51 -1.99
C ILE A 173 15.49 -1.00 -1.77
N PHE A 174 14.68 -1.68 -2.59
CA PHE A 174 14.48 -3.12 -2.53
C PHE A 174 15.78 -3.91 -2.76
N VAL A 175 16.55 -3.56 -3.79
CA VAL A 175 17.83 -4.23 -4.07
C VAL A 175 18.83 -3.96 -2.95
N SER A 176 18.88 -2.73 -2.44
CA SER A 176 19.76 -2.38 -1.33
C SER A 176 19.39 -3.13 -0.05
N SER A 177 18.09 -3.19 0.30
CA SER A 177 17.62 -3.91 1.48
C SER A 177 17.91 -5.39 1.38
N ALA A 178 17.61 -6.01 0.23
CA ALA A 178 17.91 -7.42 -0.03
C ALA A 178 19.41 -7.72 0.03
N SER A 179 20.26 -6.84 -0.51
CA SER A 179 21.72 -7.02 -0.48
C SER A 179 22.28 -6.97 0.94
N VAL A 180 21.82 -6.01 1.76
CA VAL A 180 22.22 -5.91 3.16
C VAL A 180 21.72 -7.12 3.96
N LEU A 181 20.47 -7.55 3.76
CA LEU A 181 19.94 -8.77 4.37
C LEU A 181 20.74 -10.02 3.99
N ALA A 182 21.15 -10.14 2.72
CA ALA A 182 21.97 -11.26 2.27
C ALA A 182 23.35 -11.26 2.96
N LEU A 183 23.98 -10.10 3.11
CA LEU A 183 25.24 -9.96 3.85
C LEU A 183 25.06 -10.31 5.34
N LEU A 184 23.99 -9.80 5.98
CA LEU A 184 23.67 -10.14 7.37
C LEU A 184 23.36 -11.63 7.56
N GLY A 185 22.80 -12.29 6.55
CA GLY A 185 22.53 -13.73 6.58
C GLY A 185 23.77 -14.60 6.41
N LEU A 186 24.86 -14.05 5.83
CA LEU A 186 26.14 -14.74 5.71
C LEU A 186 27.03 -14.57 6.95
N LEU A 187 26.73 -13.60 7.82
CA LEU A 187 27.45 -13.27 9.06
C LEU A 187 26.82 -13.91 10.30
#